data_AF-A0A2D9B4A9-F1
#
_entry.id   AF-A0A2D9B4A9-F1
#
_cell.length_a   1.000
_cell.length_b   1.000
_cell.length_c   1.000
_cell.angle_alpha   90.00
_cell.angle_beta   90.00
_cell.angle_gamma   90.00
#
_symmetry.space_group_name_H-M   'P 1'
#
loop_
_entity.id
_entity.type
_entity.pdbx_description
1 polymer ?
#
loop_
_entity_poly.entity_id
_entity_poly.type
_entity_poly.pdbx_seq_one_letter_code
_entity_poly.pdbx_strand_id
1 'polypeptide(L)'
;EAQMVHQVLDRFDLENIDLLFIENVGNLVCPASFDLGEDYRVTLMATTEGDDKPKKYPRMFLTSDMMLVSKADLLPYLPFSVEAVTKDAREVNHELEVIQISSLTEEGIDAWCNWLIEKVKQKQQA
;
A
#
# COMPACT_ATOMS: atom_id res chain seq x y z
N GLU A 1 3.92 -17.58 0.13
CA GLU A 1 4.07 -16.47 -0.83
C GLU A 1 5.55 -16.14 -1.07
N ALA A 2 6.36 -15.92 -0.04
CA ALA A 2 7.80 -15.64 -0.16
C ALA A 2 8.58 -16.60 -1.07
N GLN A 3 8.31 -17.91 -1.00
CA GLN A 3 9.00 -18.89 -1.85
C GLN A 3 8.66 -18.74 -3.34
N MET A 4 7.46 -18.27 -3.68
CA MET A 4 7.08 -18.01 -5.08
C MET A 4 7.83 -16.80 -5.63
N VAL A 5 8.01 -15.75 -4.82
CA VAL A 5 8.85 -14.59 -5.15
C VAL A 5 10.30 -15.03 -5.34
N HIS A 6 10.86 -15.75 -4.35
CA HIS A 6 12.26 -16.20 -4.39
C HIS A 6 12.59 -17.02 -5.65
N GLN A 7 11.70 -17.90 -6.10
CA GLN A 7 11.89 -18.73 -7.29
C GLN A 7 12.00 -17.95 -8.61
N VAL A 8 11.51 -16.70 -8.65
CA VAL A 8 11.55 -15.87 -9.85
C VAL A 8 12.62 -14.77 -9.79
N LEU A 9 13.21 -14.50 -8.61
CA LEU A 9 14.22 -13.44 -8.44
C LEU A 9 15.43 -13.63 -9.36
N ASP A 10 15.93 -14.86 -9.50
CA ASP A 10 17.09 -15.17 -10.37
C ASP A 10 16.83 -14.92 -11.87
N ARG A 11 15.57 -14.64 -12.26
CA ARG A 11 15.20 -14.28 -13.64
C ARG A 11 15.33 -12.79 -13.92
N PHE A 12 15.56 -11.98 -12.89
CA PHE A 12 15.72 -10.54 -13.00
C PHE A 12 17.20 -10.18 -12.85
N ASP A 13 17.64 -9.22 -13.64
CA ASP A 13 18.94 -8.58 -13.45
C ASP A 13 18.81 -7.50 -12.36
N LEU A 14 18.87 -7.95 -11.10
CA LEU A 14 18.63 -7.10 -9.93
C LEU A 14 19.65 -5.97 -9.79
N GLU A 15 20.85 -6.10 -10.36
CA GLU A 15 21.86 -5.03 -10.34
C GLU A 15 21.45 -3.82 -11.20
N ASN A 16 20.54 -4.01 -12.16
CA ASN A 16 20.06 -2.99 -13.08
C ASN A 16 18.59 -2.60 -12.83
N ILE A 17 18.06 -2.88 -11.64
CA ILE A 17 16.69 -2.54 -11.23
C ILE A 17 16.72 -1.61 -10.02
N ASP A 18 16.11 -0.43 -10.15
CA ASP A 18 15.96 0.52 -9.04
C ASP A 18 14.75 0.22 -8.14
N LEU A 19 13.70 -0.40 -8.69
CA LEU A 19 12.43 -0.65 -8.02
C LEU A 19 11.75 -1.91 -8.56
N LEU A 20 11.37 -2.82 -7.66
CA LEU A 20 10.61 -4.02 -7.97
C LEU A 20 9.24 -3.97 -7.28
N PHE A 21 8.15 -4.09 -8.04
CA PHE A 21 6.80 -4.23 -7.49
C PHE A 21 6.43 -5.69 -7.32
N ILE A 22 5.89 -6.04 -6.15
CA ILE A 22 5.29 -7.35 -5.87
C ILE A 22 3.80 -7.13 -5.63
N GLU A 23 2.97 -7.48 -6.60
CA GLU A 23 1.51 -7.51 -6.41
C GLU A 23 1.13 -8.81 -5.70
N ASN A 24 0.69 -8.69 -4.44
CA ASN A 24 0.27 -9.86 -3.66
C ASN A 24 -1.19 -10.25 -3.98
N VAL A 25 -1.61 -11.43 -3.53
CA VAL A 25 -2.97 -11.92 -3.66
C VAL A 25 -3.95 -10.96 -2.98
N GLY A 26 -5.05 -10.63 -3.64
CA GLY A 26 -6.09 -9.72 -3.14
C GLY A 26 -6.82 -10.25 -1.90
N ASN A 27 -6.21 -10.06 -0.72
CA ASN A 27 -6.71 -10.51 0.57
C ASN A 27 -6.10 -9.67 1.71
N LEU A 28 -6.90 -9.24 2.68
CA LEU A 28 -6.45 -8.43 3.82
C LEU A 28 -6.07 -9.26 5.07
N VAL A 29 -6.15 -10.58 5.00
CA VAL A 29 -5.92 -11.49 6.13
C VAL A 29 -4.63 -12.28 5.97
N CYS A 30 -4.56 -13.17 4.96
CA CYS A 30 -3.43 -14.08 4.81
C CYS A 30 -2.11 -13.35 4.50
N PRO A 31 -2.06 -12.39 3.56
CA PRO A 31 -0.84 -11.67 3.19
C PRO A 31 -0.17 -10.91 4.34
N ALA A 32 -0.96 -10.40 5.28
CA ALA A 32 -0.47 -9.69 6.46
C ALA A 32 0.41 -10.58 7.38
N SER A 33 0.44 -11.89 7.13
CA SER A 33 1.20 -12.87 7.91
C SER A 33 2.54 -13.25 7.32
N PHE A 34 2.81 -12.90 6.06
CA PHE A 34 3.99 -13.34 5.32
C PHE A 34 4.86 -12.14 4.98
N ASP A 35 6.10 -12.20 5.40
CA ASP A 35 7.17 -11.33 4.92
C ASP A 35 7.69 -11.90 3.60
N LEU A 36 7.74 -11.09 2.54
CA LEU A 36 8.25 -11.49 1.22
C LEU A 36 9.70 -11.04 0.99
N GLY A 37 10.31 -10.35 1.97
CA GLY A 37 11.58 -9.67 1.84
C GLY A 37 11.47 -8.31 1.15
N GLU A 38 10.27 -7.73 1.10
CA GLU A 38 10.07 -6.38 0.58
C GLU A 38 10.64 -5.31 1.51
N ASP A 39 11.16 -4.21 0.94
CA ASP A 39 11.64 -3.06 1.73
C ASP A 39 10.50 -2.22 2.29
N TYR A 40 9.38 -2.13 1.55
CA TYR A 40 8.22 -1.35 1.91
C TYR A 40 6.93 -2.07 1.52
N ARG A 41 5.93 -1.98 2.38
CA ARG A 41 4.60 -2.58 2.18
C ARG A 41 3.53 -1.52 2.00
N VAL A 42 2.77 -1.63 0.91
CA VAL A 42 1.72 -0.69 0.54
C VAL A 42 0.38 -1.41 0.53
N THR A 43 -0.55 -0.95 1.38
CA THR A 43 -1.95 -1.43 1.35
C THR A 43 -2.79 -0.54 0.46
N LEU A 44 -3.39 -1.12 -0.56
CA LEU A 44 -4.37 -0.47 -1.43
C LEU A 44 -5.78 -0.86 -0.97
N MET A 45 -6.63 0.12 -0.69
CA MET A 45 -8.03 -0.07 -0.33
C MET A 45 -8.89 0.83 -1.21
N ALA A 46 -9.93 0.30 -1.84
CA ALA A 46 -10.87 1.12 -2.59
C ALA A 46 -11.98 1.70 -1.70
N THR A 47 -12.40 2.93 -1.98
CA THR A 47 -13.56 3.58 -1.33
C THR A 47 -14.82 2.72 -1.39
N THR A 48 -14.98 1.93 -2.45
CA THR A 48 -16.10 0.98 -2.65
C THR A 48 -16.15 -0.16 -1.63
N GLU A 49 -15.07 -0.40 -0.89
CA GLU A 49 -15.00 -1.48 0.10
C GLU A 49 -15.57 -1.05 1.47
N GLY A 50 -15.71 0.24 1.73
CA GLY A 50 -16.12 0.82 3.01
C GLY A 50 -14.93 1.20 3.91
N ASP A 51 -15.15 2.18 4.80
CA ASP A 51 -14.13 2.81 5.65
C ASP A 51 -13.79 2.04 6.95
N ASP A 52 -14.43 0.90 7.17
CA ASP A 52 -14.28 0.08 8.39
C ASP A 52 -13.12 -0.93 8.35
N LYS A 53 -12.38 -1.00 7.24
CA LYS A 53 -11.36 -2.03 7.01
C LYS A 53 -10.20 -2.00 7.99
N PRO A 54 -9.67 -0.84 8.43
CA PRO A 54 -8.55 -0.83 9.36
C PRO A 54 -8.87 -1.53 10.68
N LYS A 55 -10.06 -1.31 11.23
CA LYS A 55 -10.52 -1.99 12.44
C LYS A 55 -10.82 -3.47 12.23
N LYS A 56 -11.32 -3.85 11.05
CA LYS A 56 -11.63 -5.25 10.72
C LYS A 56 -10.38 -6.10 10.44
N TYR A 57 -9.34 -5.51 9.86
CA TYR A 57 -8.13 -6.20 9.42
C TYR A 57 -6.86 -5.54 9.98
N PRO A 58 -6.76 -5.34 11.30
CA PRO A 58 -5.72 -4.47 11.90
C PRO A 58 -4.31 -4.90 11.53
N ARG A 59 -4.06 -6.20 11.40
CA ARG A 59 -2.72 -6.70 11.08
C ARG A 59 -2.20 -6.22 9.72
N MET A 60 -3.07 -6.07 8.72
CA MET A 60 -2.64 -5.57 7.40
C MET A 60 -2.08 -4.15 7.51
N PHE A 61 -2.84 -3.26 8.17
CA PHE A 61 -2.49 -1.86 8.35
C PHE A 61 -1.33 -1.68 9.34
N LEU A 62 -1.20 -2.57 10.33
CA LEU A 62 -0.07 -2.60 11.25
C LEU A 62 1.27 -2.84 10.53
N THR A 63 1.27 -3.70 9.52
CA THR A 63 2.50 -4.07 8.79
C THR A 63 2.77 -3.19 7.56
N SER A 64 1.90 -2.22 7.27
CA SER A 64 2.04 -1.38 6.08
C SER A 64 2.77 -0.08 6.41
N ASP A 65 3.60 0.38 5.48
CA ASP A 65 4.25 1.70 5.55
C ASP A 65 3.36 2.78 4.92
N MET A 66 2.60 2.41 3.88
CA MET A 66 1.70 3.29 3.14
C MET A 66 0.33 2.65 2.99
N MET A 67 -0.73 3.45 3.19
CA MET A 67 -2.08 3.13 2.79
C MET A 67 -2.55 4.05 1.65
N LEU A 68 -2.95 3.45 0.53
CA LEU A 68 -3.56 4.15 -0.59
C LEU A 68 -5.08 3.98 -0.52
N VAL A 69 -5.80 5.10 -0.37
CA VAL A 69 -7.27 5.15 -0.47
C VAL A 69 -7.64 5.42 -1.92
N SER A 70 -7.95 4.36 -2.66
CA SER A 70 -8.16 4.40 -4.11
C SER A 70 -9.61 4.58 -4.53
N LYS A 71 -9.83 4.94 -5.80
CA LYS A 71 -11.15 5.29 -6.37
C LYS A 71 -11.78 6.49 -5.65
N ALA A 72 -10.96 7.49 -5.35
CA ALA A 72 -11.39 8.72 -4.70
C ALA A 72 -12.47 9.49 -5.48
N ASP A 73 -12.52 9.32 -6.80
CA ASP A 73 -13.55 9.86 -7.69
C ASP A 73 -14.98 9.41 -7.31
N LEU A 74 -15.11 8.31 -6.57
CA LEU A 74 -16.40 7.77 -6.14
C LEU A 74 -16.88 8.30 -4.77
N LEU A 75 -16.06 9.06 -4.05
CA LEU A 75 -16.41 9.60 -2.72
C LEU A 75 -17.75 10.34 -2.69
N PRO A 76 -18.14 11.15 -3.69
CA PRO A 76 -19.44 11.82 -3.68
C PRO A 76 -20.67 10.88 -3.70
N TYR A 77 -20.47 9.60 -4.05
CA TYR A 77 -21.54 8.61 -4.21
C TYR A 77 -21.54 7.53 -3.12
N LEU A 78 -20.56 7.54 -2.22
CA LEU A 78 -20.34 6.48 -1.26
C LEU A 78 -20.43 7.03 0.18
N PRO A 79 -21.01 6.27 1.12
CA PRO A 79 -20.95 6.60 2.53
C PRO A 79 -19.57 6.23 3.10
N PHE A 80 -18.54 6.96 2.69
CA PHE A 80 -17.14 6.71 3.04
C PHE A 80 -16.49 7.99 3.55
N SER A 81 -15.84 7.95 4.71
CA SER A 81 -15.06 9.08 5.23
C SER A 81 -13.56 8.78 5.20
N VAL A 82 -12.83 9.56 4.39
CA VAL A 82 -11.36 9.50 4.29
C VAL A 82 -10.71 9.88 5.62
N GLU A 83 -11.28 10.83 6.35
CA GLU A 83 -10.80 11.21 7.68
C GLU A 83 -10.99 10.06 8.68
N ALA A 84 -12.17 9.41 8.69
CA ALA A 84 -12.47 8.34 9.61
C ALA A 84 -11.57 7.11 9.36
N VAL A 85 -11.44 6.68 8.11
CA VAL A 85 -10.56 5.53 7.78
C VAL A 85 -9.10 5.83 8.10
N THR A 86 -8.64 7.06 7.86
CA THR A 86 -7.26 7.47 8.16
C THR A 86 -7.01 7.48 9.66
N LYS A 87 -7.97 7.97 10.45
CA LYS A 87 -7.90 7.92 11.91
C LYS A 87 -7.84 6.47 12.40
N ASP A 88 -8.74 5.62 11.93
CA ASP A 88 -8.81 4.22 12.33
C ASP A 88 -7.53 3.45 11.95
N ALA A 89 -6.96 3.73 10.77
CA ALA A 89 -5.70 3.14 10.34
C ALA A 89 -4.52 3.62 11.20
N ARG A 90 -4.50 4.90 11.59
CA ARG A 90 -3.47 5.45 12.48
C ARG A 90 -3.62 5.05 13.94
N GLU A 91 -4.81 4.68 14.39
CA GLU A 91 -5.01 4.03 15.70
C GLU A 91 -4.35 2.65 15.74
N VAL A 92 -4.26 1.96 14.58
CA VAL A 92 -3.58 0.67 14.44
C VAL A 92 -2.08 0.84 14.22
N ASN A 93 -1.68 1.79 13.37
CA ASN A 93 -0.28 2.09 13.05
C ASN A 93 -0.04 3.60 13.00
N HIS A 94 0.59 4.16 14.05
CA HIS A 94 0.82 5.60 14.17
C HIS A 94 1.78 6.18 13.10
N GLU A 95 2.64 5.35 12.51
CA GLU A 95 3.62 5.76 11.51
C GLU A 95 3.08 5.64 10.07
N LEU A 96 1.88 5.08 9.90
CA LEU A 96 1.28 4.85 8.60
C LEU A 96 1.07 6.15 7.81
N GLU A 97 1.73 6.24 6.66
CA GLU A 97 1.49 7.26 5.67
C GLU A 97 0.20 6.95 4.90
N VAL A 98 -0.59 7.97 4.54
CA VAL A 98 -1.88 7.78 3.87
C VAL A 98 -2.03 8.76 2.73
N ILE A 99 -2.35 8.26 1.53
CA ILE A 99 -2.59 9.06 0.34
C ILE A 99 -3.93 8.66 -0.29
N GLN A 100 -4.76 9.66 -0.60
CA GLN A 100 -5.95 9.48 -1.43
C GLN A 100 -5.57 9.53 -2.90
N ILE A 101 -6.05 8.56 -3.69
CA ILE A 101 -5.77 8.50 -5.13
C ILE A 101 -7.00 8.18 -5.98
N SER A 102 -7.00 8.67 -7.21
CA SER A 102 -7.86 8.20 -8.29
C SER A 102 -7.06 8.04 -9.57
N SER A 103 -7.12 6.84 -10.14
CA SER A 103 -6.53 6.59 -11.46
C SER A 103 -7.35 7.19 -12.60
N LEU A 104 -8.59 7.62 -12.34
CA LEU A 104 -9.49 8.20 -13.35
C LEU A 104 -9.30 9.71 -13.47
N THR A 105 -9.16 10.40 -12.34
CA THR A 105 -8.93 11.86 -12.30
C THR A 105 -7.46 12.22 -12.14
N GLU A 106 -6.58 11.23 -12.00
CA GLU A 106 -5.15 11.37 -11.69
C GLU A 106 -4.85 12.03 -10.34
N GLU A 107 -5.88 12.24 -9.51
CA GLU A 107 -5.72 12.75 -8.15
C GLU A 107 -4.74 11.88 -7.35
N GLY A 108 -3.77 12.53 -6.70
CA GLY A 108 -2.84 11.89 -5.78
C GLY A 108 -1.79 10.97 -6.42
N ILE A 109 -1.84 10.71 -7.73
CA ILE A 109 -0.88 9.86 -8.44
C ILE A 109 0.53 10.45 -8.35
N ASP A 110 0.69 11.76 -8.56
CA ASP A 110 2.00 12.42 -8.43
C ASP A 110 2.57 12.30 -7.02
N ALA A 111 1.71 12.46 -5.99
CA ALA A 111 2.14 12.31 -4.60
C ALA A 111 2.60 10.88 -4.30
N TRP A 112 1.89 9.88 -4.82
CA TRP A 112 2.26 8.48 -4.72
C TRP A 112 3.60 8.18 -5.44
N CYS A 113 3.77 8.65 -6.67
CA CYS A 113 5.01 8.49 -7.43
C CYS A 113 6.19 9.16 -6.72
N ASN A 114 6.00 10.37 -6.17
CA ASN A 114 7.03 11.07 -5.41
C ASN A 114 7.43 10.30 -4.15
N TRP A 115 6.47 9.68 -3.46
CA TRP A 115 6.75 8.83 -2.31
C TRP A 115 7.65 7.66 -2.69
N LEU A 116 7.35 6.95 -3.80
CA LEU A 116 8.17 5.85 -4.30
C LEU A 116 9.60 6.30 -4.65
N ILE A 117 9.73 7.41 -5.38
CA ILE A 117 11.05 7.95 -5.77
C ILE A 117 11.89 8.29 -4.53
N GLU A 118 11.26 8.85 -3.49
CA GLU A 118 11.94 9.18 -2.25
C GLU A 118 12.38 7.92 -1.49
N LYS A 119 11.53 6.88 -1.40
CA LYS A 119 11.90 5.61 -0.76
C LYS A 119 13.03 4.87 -1.47
N VAL A 120 13.05 4.90 -2.81
CA VAL A 120 14.17 4.35 -3.61
C VAL A 120 15.47 5.09 -3.30
N LYS A 121 15.45 6.43 -3.30
CA LYS A 121 16.64 7.23 -2.96
C LYS A 121 17.15 6.95 -1.54
N GLN A 122 16.24 6.84 -0.56
CA GLN A 122 16.60 6.51 0.81
C GLN A 122 17.26 5.13 0.91
N LYS A 123 16.72 4.14 0.19
CA LYS A 123 17.28 2.78 0.17
C LYS A 123 18.65 2.72 -0.49
N GLN A 124 18.88 3.47 -1.57
CA GLN A 124 20.18 3.54 -2.25
C GLN A 124 21.27 4.22 -1.42
N GLN A 125 20.89 5.02 -0.42
CA GLN A 125 21.82 5.73 0.46
C GLN A 125 22.14 4.98 1.77
N ALA A 126 21.36 3.95 2.11
CA ALA A 126 21.50 3.15 3.33
C ALA A 126 22.51 2.02 3.16
#